data_AF-A0A1M6XAV1-F1
#
_entry.id   AF-A0A1M6XAV1-F1
#
_cell.length_a   1.000
_cell.length_b   1.000
_cell.length_c   1.000
_cell.angle_alpha   90.00
_cell.angle_beta   90.00
_cell.angle_gamma   90.00
#
_symmetry.space_group_name_H-M   'P 1'
#
loop_
_entity.id
_entity.type
_entity.pdbx_description
1 polymer ?
#
loop_
_entity_poly.entity_id
_entity_poly.type
_entity_poly.pdbx_seq_one_letter_code
_entity_poly.pdbx_strand_id
1 'polypeptide(L)'
;MVGYSALLGPIGGIMIADYYLLRHQQLDVPDLYRQQGRYTYQKGVNYQAMLALALGILPNIPGFLQAVGALPAGTVWPWLAGIYYYAWFVGFLLAGGLYVLLMRPQFRSAPASSVAAELV
;
A
#
# COMPACT_ATOMS: atom_id res chain seq x y z
N MET A 1 -14.90 9.86 -13.99
CA MET A 1 -14.08 10.32 -12.85
C MET A 1 -13.91 9.25 -11.75
N VAL A 2 -14.05 7.95 -12.04
CA VAL A 2 -13.93 6.87 -11.03
C VAL A 2 -12.50 6.29 -10.97
N GLY A 3 -11.78 6.28 -12.10
CA GLY A 3 -10.43 5.73 -12.18
C GLY A 3 -9.38 6.42 -11.29
N TYR A 4 -9.42 7.75 -11.17
CA TYR A 4 -8.47 8.49 -10.34
C TYR A 4 -8.68 8.19 -8.84
N SER A 5 -9.93 8.22 -8.38
CA SER A 5 -10.29 7.88 -7.01
C SER A 5 -9.96 6.42 -6.68
N ALA A 6 -10.15 5.50 -7.64
CA ALA A 6 -9.82 4.09 -7.46
C ALA A 6 -8.32 3.82 -7.20
N LEU A 7 -7.41 4.69 -7.67
CA LEU A 7 -5.97 4.60 -7.39
C LEU A 7 -5.59 5.25 -6.06
N LEU A 8 -6.27 6.32 -5.67
CA LEU A 8 -6.04 6.99 -4.39
C LEU A 8 -6.43 6.12 -3.18
N GLY A 9 -7.45 5.26 -3.31
CA GLY A 9 -7.87 4.33 -2.25
C GLY A 9 -6.72 3.44 -1.75
N PRO A 10 -6.09 2.63 -2.62
CA PRO A 10 -4.92 1.82 -2.29
C PRO A 10 -3.76 2.60 -1.66
N ILE A 11 -3.42 3.76 -2.21
CA ILE A 11 -2.32 4.60 -1.69
C ILE A 11 -2.66 5.06 -0.27
N GLY A 12 -3.87 5.60 -0.07
CA GLY A 12 -4.35 6.01 1.25
C GLY A 12 -4.39 4.85 2.24
N GLY A 13 -4.79 3.66 1.79
CA GLY A 13 -4.81 2.44 2.60
C GLY A 13 -3.43 2.05 3.11
N ILE A 14 -2.43 2.09 2.23
CA ILE A 14 -1.03 1.83 2.59
C ILE A 14 -0.50 2.90 3.55
N MET A 15 -0.77 4.18 3.30
CA MET A 15 -0.28 5.27 4.16
C MET A 15 -0.89 5.21 5.57
N ILE A 16 -2.20 4.99 5.67
CA ILE A 16 -2.88 4.84 6.96
C ILE A 16 -2.38 3.59 7.69
N ALA A 17 -2.21 2.49 6.98
CA ALA A 17 -1.64 1.26 7.54
C ALA A 17 -0.20 1.45 8.05
N ASP A 18 0.66 2.12 7.28
CA ASP A 18 2.04 2.41 7.72
C ASP A 18 2.05 3.27 8.97
N TYR A 19 1.33 4.39 8.96
CA TYR A 19 1.41 5.37 10.02
C TYR A 19 0.71 4.92 11.31
N TYR A 20 -0.54 4.46 11.24
CA TYR A 20 -1.32 4.13 12.43
C TYR A 20 -1.11 2.70 12.92
N LEU A 21 -1.02 1.71 12.02
CA LEU A 21 -1.02 0.29 12.39
C LEU A 21 0.39 -0.29 12.59
N LEU A 22 1.37 0.14 11.81
CA LEU A 22 2.74 -0.39 11.90
C LEU A 22 3.66 0.50 12.74
N ARG A 23 3.59 1.82 12.53
CA ARG A 23 4.45 2.79 13.22
C ARG A 23 3.84 3.40 14.47
N HIS A 24 2.56 3.16 14.72
CA HIS A 24 1.86 3.67 15.90
C HIS A 24 2.05 5.19 16.08
N GLN A 25 1.97 5.94 14.96
CA GLN A 25 2.15 7.39 14.89
C GLN A 25 3.57 7.90 15.20
N GLN A 26 4.56 7.00 15.30
CA GLN A 26 5.95 7.34 15.56
C GLN A 26 6.78 7.30 14.26
N LEU A 27 7.13 8.49 13.76
CA LEU A 27 8.04 8.66 12.63
C LEU A 27 9.37 9.24 13.10
N ASP A 28 10.47 8.69 12.61
CA ASP A 28 11.80 9.26 12.77
C ASP A 28 12.00 10.34 11.71
N VAL A 29 11.75 11.59 12.10
CA VAL A 29 11.84 12.73 11.19
C VAL A 29 13.26 12.90 10.63
N PRO A 30 14.35 12.84 11.43
CA PRO A 30 15.71 12.87 10.90
C PRO A 30 15.97 11.86 9.79
N ASP A 31 15.53 10.61 9.96
CA ASP A 31 15.76 9.55 8.97
C ASP A 31 14.94 9.73 7.69
N LEU A 32 13.85 10.52 7.69
CA LEU A 32 13.12 10.88 6.47
C LEU A 32 13.92 11.80 5.54
N TYR A 33 14.88 12.56 6.08
CA TYR A 33 15.73 13.47 5.30
C TYR A 33 17.10 12.87 4.96
N ARG A 34 17.39 11.64 5.41
CA ARG A 34 18.65 10.94 5.12
C ARG A 34 18.49 10.02 3.93
N GLN A 35 19.49 9.99 3.05
CA GLN A 35 19.53 9.05 1.92
C GLN A 35 19.72 7.60 2.38
N GLN A 36 20.44 7.41 3.49
CA GLN A 36 20.67 6.12 4.13
C GLN A 36 20.11 6.17 5.56
N GLY A 37 18.91 5.62 5.75
CA GLY A 37 18.22 5.58 7.02
C GLY A 37 17.19 4.45 7.04
N ARG A 38 16.36 4.41 8.09
CA ARG A 38 15.34 3.38 8.29
C ARG A 38 14.31 3.28 7.14
N TYR A 39 14.17 4.33 6.35
CA TYR A 39 13.23 4.42 5.21
C TYR A 39 13.86 4.14 3.85
N THR A 40 15.15 3.81 3.78
CA THR A 40 15.84 3.53 2.50
C THR A 40 15.43 2.17 1.91
N TYR A 41 14.90 1.24 2.72
CA TYR A 41 14.50 -0.12 2.30
C TYR A 41 15.54 -0.75 1.35
N GLN A 42 15.13 -1.25 0.18
CA GLN A 42 16.03 -1.75 -0.85
C GLN A 42 16.18 -0.70 -1.95
N LYS A 43 17.36 -0.06 -2.02
CA LYS A 43 17.71 0.95 -3.03
C LYS A 43 16.76 2.16 -3.07
N GLY A 44 16.21 2.57 -1.93
CA GLY A 44 15.24 3.67 -1.82
C GLY A 44 13.79 3.26 -2.06
N VAL A 45 13.51 1.97 -2.32
CA VAL A 45 12.18 1.49 -2.67
C VAL A 45 11.71 0.41 -1.71
N ASN A 46 10.47 0.57 -1.25
CA ASN A 46 9.75 -0.44 -0.50
C ASN A 46 9.00 -1.39 -1.46
N TYR A 47 9.63 -2.48 -1.87
CA TYR A 47 9.01 -3.47 -2.77
C TYR A 47 7.71 -4.07 -2.21
N GLN A 48 7.58 -4.14 -0.88
CA GLN A 48 6.40 -4.69 -0.23
C GLN A 48 5.22 -3.72 -0.28
N ALA A 49 5.50 -2.40 -0.19
CA ALA A 49 4.52 -1.36 -0.50
C ALA A 49 4.09 -1.41 -1.97
N MET A 50 5.04 -1.58 -2.90
CA MET A 50 4.71 -1.69 -4.33
C MET A 50 3.87 -2.92 -4.64
N LEU A 51 4.19 -4.06 -4.02
CA LEU A 51 3.43 -5.30 -4.18
C LEU A 51 2.02 -5.17 -3.59
N ALA A 52 1.88 -4.57 -2.41
CA ALA A 52 0.58 -4.27 -1.81
C ALA A 52 -0.26 -3.33 -2.67
N LEU A 53 0.37 -2.30 -3.27
CA LEU A 53 -0.30 -1.37 -4.17
C LEU A 53 -0.79 -2.10 -5.43
N ALA A 54 0.07 -2.88 -6.08
CA ALA A 54 -0.27 -3.62 -7.28
C ALA A 54 -1.44 -4.59 -7.02
N LEU A 55 -1.38 -5.34 -5.92
CA LEU A 55 -2.42 -6.29 -5.54
C LEU A 55 -3.73 -5.62 -5.07
N GLY A 56 -3.67 -4.40 -4.55
CA GLY A 56 -4.87 -3.61 -4.23
C GLY A 56 -5.57 -3.03 -5.46
N ILE A 57 -4.82 -2.76 -6.55
CA ILE A 57 -5.36 -2.23 -7.81
C ILE A 57 -5.87 -3.36 -8.71
N LEU A 58 -5.24 -4.53 -8.67
CA LEU A 58 -5.52 -5.67 -9.56
C LEU A 58 -7.01 -6.04 -9.68
N PRO A 59 -7.81 -6.10 -8.58
CA PRO A 59 -9.23 -6.44 -8.65
C PRO A 59 -10.08 -5.39 -9.39
N ASN A 60 -9.60 -4.14 -9.48
CA ASN A 60 -10.31 -3.04 -10.13
C ASN A 60 -10.10 -3.03 -11.66
N ILE A 61 -9.09 -3.73 -12.18
CA ILE A 61 -8.73 -3.74 -13.60
C ILE A 61 -9.84 -4.32 -14.49
N PRO A 62 -10.44 -5.49 -14.18
CA PRO A 62 -11.50 -6.06 -15.02
C PRO A 62 -12.73 -5.15 -15.15
N GLY A 63 -13.17 -4.55 -14.03
CA GLY A 63 -14.29 -3.60 -14.01
C GLY A 63 -13.97 -2.29 -14.72
N PHE A 64 -12.73 -1.79 -14.61
CA PHE A 64 -12.26 -0.65 -15.38
C PHE A 64 -12.29 -0.90 -16.88
N LEU A 65 -11.76 -2.05 -17.34
CA LEU A 65 -11.73 -2.43 -18.75
C LEU A 65 -13.12 -2.53 -19.38
N GLN A 66 -14.10 -3.03 -18.62
CA GLN A 66 -15.51 -3.01 -19.03
C GLN A 66 -16.06 -1.57 -19.09
N ALA A 67 -15.76 -0.74 -18.09
CA ALA A 67 -16.25 0.65 -18.03
C ALA A 67 -15.70 1.53 -19.17
N VAL A 68 -14.49 1.27 -19.67
CA VAL A 68 -13.91 1.98 -20.83
C VAL A 68 -14.28 1.37 -22.18
N GLY A 69 -15.12 0.33 -22.20
CA GLY A 69 -15.60 -0.31 -23.43
C GLY A 69 -14.55 -1.19 -24.14
N ALA A 70 -13.44 -1.52 -23.48
CA ALA A 70 -12.42 -2.42 -24.03
C ALA A 70 -12.84 -3.90 -23.95
N LEU A 71 -13.82 -4.23 -23.10
CA LEU A 71 -14.41 -5.56 -22.97
C LEU A 71 -15.92 -5.53 -23.29
N PRO A 72 -16.45 -6.50 -24.06
CA PRO A 72 -17.87 -6.60 -24.33
C PRO A 72 -18.68 -6.79 -23.03
N ALA A 73 -19.85 -6.15 -22.95
CA ALA A 73 -20.76 -6.31 -21.82
C ALA A 73 -21.12 -7.80 -21.62
N GLY A 74 -20.90 -8.32 -20.40
CA GLY A 74 -21.15 -9.73 -20.05
C GLY A 74 -19.92 -10.64 -19.98
N THR A 75 -18.73 -10.17 -20.37
CA THR A 75 -17.46 -10.92 -20.19
C THR A 75 -16.97 -10.95 -18.76
N VAL A 76 -17.35 -9.96 -17.95
CA VAL A 76 -16.93 -9.82 -16.56
C VAL A 76 -18.04 -10.32 -15.64
N TRP A 77 -17.68 -11.14 -14.66
CA TRP A 77 -18.65 -11.66 -13.68
C TRP A 77 -19.36 -10.51 -12.94
N PRO A 78 -20.68 -10.60 -12.68
CA PRO A 78 -21.47 -9.49 -12.14
C PRO A 78 -20.95 -8.92 -10.82
N TRP A 79 -20.37 -9.76 -9.97
CA TRP A 79 -19.77 -9.32 -8.70
C TRP A 79 -18.48 -8.50 -8.90
N LEU A 80 -17.70 -8.77 -9.95
CA LEU A 80 -16.50 -8.00 -10.30
C LEU A 80 -16.86 -6.61 -10.85
N ALA A 81 -17.95 -6.51 -11.62
CA ALA A 81 -18.50 -5.22 -12.04
C ALA A 81 -18.99 -4.41 -10.83
N GLY A 82 -19.53 -5.08 -9.80
CA GLY A 82 -19.90 -4.48 -8.52
C GLY A 82 -18.70 -3.95 -7.72
N ILE A 83 -17.55 -4.65 -7.75
CA ILE A 83 -16.31 -4.21 -7.08
C ILE A 83 -15.86 -2.84 -7.62
N TYR A 84 -16.05 -2.55 -8.91
CA TYR A 84 -15.64 -1.28 -9.49
C TYR A 84 -16.38 -0.08 -8.87
N TYR A 85 -17.65 -0.24 -8.49
CA TYR A 85 -18.40 0.80 -7.77
C TYR A 85 -17.82 1.10 -6.37
N TYR A 86 -17.20 0.09 -5.74
CA TYR A 86 -16.56 0.20 -4.44
C TYR A 86 -15.03 0.15 -4.52
N ALA A 87 -14.46 0.42 -5.71
CA ALA A 87 -13.04 0.26 -6.00
C ALA A 87 -12.14 1.00 -5.01
N TRP A 88 -12.61 2.14 -4.51
CA TRP A 88 -11.93 2.93 -3.49
C TRP A 88 -11.78 2.16 -2.18
N PHE A 89 -12.88 1.62 -1.63
CA PHE A 89 -12.89 0.90 -0.35
C PHE A 89 -12.18 -0.45 -0.46
N VAL A 90 -12.43 -1.18 -1.55
CA VAL A 90 -11.79 -2.47 -1.79
C VAL A 90 -10.28 -2.26 -1.92
N GLY A 91 -9.85 -1.32 -2.77
CA GLY A 91 -8.43 -1.00 -2.95
C GLY A 91 -7.77 -0.54 -1.65
N PHE A 92 -8.44 0.31 -0.87
CA PHE A 92 -7.97 0.77 0.44
C PHE A 92 -7.72 -0.38 1.42
N LEU A 93 -8.73 -1.24 1.62
CA LEU A 93 -8.65 -2.33 2.60
C LEU A 93 -7.69 -3.43 2.16
N LEU A 94 -7.68 -3.79 0.87
CA LEU A 94 -6.80 -4.82 0.33
C LEU A 94 -5.33 -4.36 0.38
N ALA A 95 -5.04 -3.16 -0.13
CA ALA A 95 -3.67 -2.64 -0.15
C ALA A 95 -3.15 -2.40 1.27
N GLY A 96 -3.97 -1.78 2.14
CA GLY A 96 -3.61 -1.55 3.54
C GLY A 96 -3.40 -2.86 4.31
N GLY A 97 -4.34 -3.80 4.21
CA GLY A 97 -4.26 -5.10 4.89
C GLY A 97 -3.06 -5.92 4.43
N LEU A 98 -2.80 -5.95 3.12
CA LEU A 98 -1.67 -6.67 2.56
C LEU A 98 -0.34 -6.01 2.92
N TYR A 99 -0.29 -4.67 2.93
CA TYR A 99 0.88 -3.93 3.40
C TYR A 99 1.21 -4.27 4.85
N VAL A 100 0.21 -4.26 5.74
CA VAL A 100 0.40 -4.68 7.14
C VAL A 100 0.93 -6.11 7.23
N LEU A 101 0.34 -7.05 6.49
CA LEU A 101 0.75 -8.45 6.51
C LEU A 101 2.23 -8.61 6.07
N LEU A 102 2.62 -7.92 5.01
CA LEU A 102 3.96 -8.00 4.42
C LEU A 102 5.03 -7.24 5.23
N MET A 103 4.68 -6.10 5.84
CA MET A 103 5.60 -5.28 6.63
C MET A 103 5.75 -5.75 8.07
N ARG A 104 4.73 -6.38 8.68
CA ARG A 104 4.78 -6.84 10.07
C ARG A 104 6.06 -7.62 10.44
N PRO A 105 6.55 -8.58 9.62
CA PRO A 105 7.79 -9.30 9.92
C PRO A 105 9.03 -8.40 9.92
N GLN A 106 9.07 -7.39 9.06
CA GLN A 106 10.24 -6.52 8.87
C GLN A 106 10.42 -5.52 10.00
N PHE A 107 9.33 -5.05 10.60
CA PHE A 107 9.39 -4.19 11.79
C PHE A 107 9.90 -4.92 13.03
N ARG A 108 9.68 -6.24 13.13
CA ARG A 108 10.22 -7.07 14.22
C ARG A 108 11.73 -7.29 14.11
N SER A 109 12.26 -7.26 12.89
CA SER A 109 13.66 -7.55 12.60
C SER A 109 14.58 -6.33 12.62
N ALA A 110 14.05 -5.12 12.83
CA ALA A 110 14.86 -3.93 13.00
C ALA A 110 15.58 -4.00 14.36
N PRO A 111 16.91 -4.16 14.43
CA PRO A 111 17.63 -4.24 15.69
C PRO A 111 17.39 -2.96 16.48
N ALA A 112 16.96 -3.12 17.73
CA ALA A 112 17.02 -2.04 18.68
C ALA A 112 18.50 -1.64 18.88
N SER A 113 18.75 -0.32 18.89
CA SER A 113 19.97 0.33 19.37
C SER A 113 21.28 0.14 18.59
N SER A 114 21.57 1.09 17.70
CA SER A 114 22.90 1.75 17.65
C SER A 114 22.98 2.96 18.60
N VAL A 115 21.90 3.27 19.34
CA VAL A 115 21.81 4.41 20.28
C VAL A 115 22.67 4.22 21.54
N ALA A 116 23.21 3.03 21.80
CA ALA A 116 24.08 2.78 22.95
C ALA A 116 25.57 3.14 22.71
N ALA A 117 25.98 3.45 21.48
CA ALA A 117 27.39 3.67 21.14
C ALA A 117 27.86 5.14 21.22
N GLU A 118 26.96 6.11 21.44
CA GLU A 118 27.33 7.53 21.63
C GLU A 118 27.40 7.97 23.11
N LEU A 119 27.30 7.02 24.06
CA LEU A 119 27.35 7.28 25.50
C LEU A 119 28.50 6.57 26.25
N VAL A 120 29.55 6.12 25.55
CA VAL A 120 30.80 5.60 26.15
C VAL A 120 31.99 6.22 25.43
#